data_AF-A0A2E1QHY4-F1
#
_entry.id   AF-A0A2E1QHY4-F1
#
_cell.length_a   1.000
_cell.length_b   1.000
_cell.length_c   1.000
_cell.angle_alpha   90.00
_cell.angle_beta   90.00
_cell.angle_gamma   90.00
#
_symmetry.space_group_name_H-M   'P 1'
#
loop_
_entity.id
_entity.type
_entity.pdbx_description
1 polymer ?
#
loop_
_entity_poly.entity_id
_entity_poly.type
_entity_poly.pdbx_seq_one_letter_code
_entity_poly.pdbx_strand_id
1 'polypeptide(L)'
;LLGPSSYHMLLVHHIQYRFFQMVFLKRRIEEISLPVIETRFSPVLRYSDKNSKVKGKSAYLVSGLGNPNFFKKTIEHLGFKIRGITEFRDHYNYRQDDILRLQTLAKESGASIVLTTEKDWLKIKKLKPQIIFGIVDIKMKVLDKDLLLNLIDL
;
A
#
# COMPACT_ATOMS: atom_id res chain seq x y z
N LEU A 1 15.58 -8.54 -41.08
CA LEU A 1 15.05 -9.71 -40.34
C LEU A 1 14.52 -9.19 -39.01
N LEU A 2 13.20 -9.35 -38.79
CA LEU A 2 12.39 -8.97 -37.62
C LEU A 2 13.08 -9.44 -36.31
N GLY A 3 13.10 -8.77 -35.15
CA GLY A 3 12.54 -7.54 -34.58
C GLY A 3 13.20 -7.32 -33.18
N PRO A 4 12.80 -6.34 -32.36
CA PRO A 4 13.48 -6.00 -31.11
C PRO A 4 13.39 -7.15 -30.10
N SER A 5 14.51 -7.40 -29.42
CA SER A 5 14.70 -8.38 -28.36
C SER A 5 13.53 -8.39 -27.39
N SER A 6 12.76 -9.47 -27.36
CA SER A 6 11.68 -9.67 -26.38
C SER A 6 12.29 -9.89 -24.99
N TYR A 7 12.52 -8.82 -24.22
CA TYR A 7 12.91 -8.92 -22.83
C TYR A 7 11.76 -9.51 -22.01
N HIS A 8 11.88 -10.79 -21.66
CA HIS A 8 10.94 -11.44 -20.74
C HIS A 8 11.31 -11.03 -19.31
N MET A 9 10.68 -9.95 -18.81
CA MET A 9 10.84 -9.51 -17.42
C MET A 9 9.98 -10.38 -16.49
N LEU A 10 10.62 -11.24 -15.71
CA LEU A 10 9.93 -12.01 -14.67
C LEU A 10 9.80 -11.16 -13.40
N LEU A 11 8.60 -10.64 -13.14
CA LEU A 11 8.33 -9.84 -11.94
C LEU A 11 7.88 -10.76 -10.80
N VAL A 12 8.81 -11.12 -9.92
CA VAL A 12 8.53 -11.98 -8.76
C VAL A 12 8.16 -11.12 -7.56
N HIS A 13 6.88 -11.12 -7.21
CA HIS A 13 6.36 -10.36 -6.09
C HIS A 13 6.46 -11.16 -4.77
N HIS A 14 7.15 -10.61 -3.76
CA HIS A 14 7.29 -11.20 -2.42
C HIS A 14 5.97 -11.12 -1.63
N ILE A 15 4.96 -11.90 -2.00
CA ILE A 15 3.76 -12.12 -1.17
C ILE A 15 3.97 -13.40 -0.38
N GLN A 16 4.23 -13.26 0.93
CA GLN A 16 4.18 -14.28 1.98
C GLN A 16 4.26 -15.75 1.51
N TYR A 17 5.39 -16.13 0.90
CA TYR A 17 5.69 -17.54 0.67
C TYR A 17 6.20 -18.17 1.98
N ARG A 18 5.80 -19.43 2.25
CA ARG A 18 6.46 -20.23 3.30
C ARG A 18 7.94 -20.34 2.94
N PHE A 19 8.83 -20.24 3.94
CA PHE A 19 10.30 -20.22 3.78
C PHE A 19 10.83 -21.20 2.73
N PHE A 20 10.27 -22.41 2.67
CA PHE A 20 10.64 -23.47 1.74
C PHE A 20 10.36 -23.17 0.25
N GLN A 21 9.23 -22.51 -0.08
CA GLN A 21 8.93 -22.14 -1.46
C GLN A 21 9.84 -21.03 -1.98
N MET A 22 10.33 -20.18 -1.07
CA MET A 22 11.20 -19.06 -1.39
C MET A 22 12.60 -19.53 -1.81
N VAL A 23 13.13 -20.58 -1.17
CA VAL A 23 14.42 -21.20 -1.54
C VAL A 23 14.34 -21.84 -2.93
N PHE A 24 13.26 -22.57 -3.22
CA PHE A 24 13.06 -23.18 -4.53
C PHE A 24 12.93 -22.13 -5.64
N LEU A 25 12.16 -21.06 -5.40
CA LEU A 25 11.96 -19.99 -6.37
C LEU A 25 13.26 -19.23 -6.65
N LYS A 26 14.06 -18.91 -5.63
CA LYS A 26 15.38 -18.29 -5.80
C LYS A 26 16.30 -19.16 -6.65
N ARG A 27 16.40 -20.45 -6.33
CA ARG A 27 17.19 -21.40 -7.11
C ARG A 27 16.73 -21.46 -8.57
N ARG A 28 15.42 -21.49 -8.83
CA ARG A 28 14.89 -21.47 -10.19
C ARG A 28 15.23 -20.19 -10.93
N ILE A 29 15.15 -19.04 -10.25
CA ILE A 29 15.53 -17.73 -10.81
C ILE A 29 17.02 -17.69 -11.16
N GLU A 30 17.89 -18.27 -10.33
CA GLU A 30 19.33 -18.39 -10.60
C GLU A 30 19.63 -19.35 -11.78
N GLU A 31 18.79 -20.37 -11.99
CA GLU A 31 18.91 -21.31 -13.11
C GLU A 31 18.48 -20.69 -14.46
N ILE A 32 17.71 -19.59 -14.47
CA ILE A 32 17.32 -18.87 -15.69
C ILE A 32 18.35 -17.77 -15.95
N SER A 33 18.97 -17.76 -17.12
CA SER A 33 19.92 -16.71 -17.55
C SER A 33 19.26 -15.37 -17.88
N LEU A 34 18.14 -15.05 -17.24
CA LEU A 34 17.38 -13.83 -17.46
C LEU A 34 17.78 -12.77 -16.43
N PRO A 35 17.76 -11.48 -16.81
CA PRO A 35 18.02 -10.40 -15.87
C PRO A 35 16.94 -10.34 -14.79
N VAL A 36 17.36 -10.16 -13.54
CA VAL A 36 16.48 -10.13 -12.36
C VAL A 36 16.50 -8.73 -11.75
N ILE A 37 15.34 -8.11 -11.65
CA ILE A 37 15.17 -6.82 -10.96
C ILE A 37 14.61 -7.05 -9.57
N GLU A 38 15.45 -6.79 -8.55
CA GLU A 38 15.00 -6.79 -7.17
C GLU A 38 14.34 -5.46 -6.80
N THR A 39 13.21 -5.53 -6.10
CA THR A 39 12.48 -4.37 -5.59
C THR A 39 12.20 -4.49 -4.11
N ARG A 40 12.16 -3.35 -3.41
CA ARG A 40 11.67 -3.24 -2.03
C ARG A 40 10.43 -2.38 -1.98
N PHE A 41 9.42 -2.86 -1.28
CA PHE A 41 8.22 -2.12 -0.97
C PHE A 41 8.28 -1.65 0.48
N SER A 42 8.02 -0.37 0.69
CA SER A 42 8.02 0.25 2.02
C SER A 42 6.77 1.09 2.19
N PRO A 43 5.99 0.87 3.27
CA PRO A 43 4.85 1.72 3.56
C PRO A 43 5.33 3.08 4.04
N VAL A 44 4.72 4.14 3.52
CA VAL A 44 4.95 5.53 3.91
C VAL A 44 3.64 6.09 4.43
N LEU A 45 3.67 6.59 5.67
CA LEU A 45 2.54 7.27 6.29
C LEU A 45 2.74 8.79 6.19
N ARG A 46 1.75 9.47 5.62
CA ARG A 46 1.63 10.94 5.60
C ARG A 46 0.35 11.35 6.34
N TYR A 47 0.22 12.62 6.70
CA TYR A 47 -0.98 13.14 7.35
C TYR A 47 -1.65 14.19 6.48
N SER A 48 -2.98 14.26 6.54
CA SER A 48 -3.78 15.25 5.79
C SER A 48 -3.48 16.69 6.23
N ASP A 49 -3.15 16.89 7.50
CA ASP A 49 -2.57 18.11 8.03
C ASP A 49 -1.12 17.84 8.47
N LYS A 50 -0.18 18.64 7.92
CA LYS A 50 1.27 18.47 8.13
C LYS A 50 1.71 18.84 9.55
N ASN A 51 0.93 19.65 10.26
CA ASN A 51 1.24 20.09 11.62
C ASN A 51 0.59 19.19 12.68
N SER A 52 -0.17 18.18 12.26
CA SER A 52 -0.85 17.25 13.15
C SER A 52 0.13 16.42 13.97
N LYS A 53 0.03 16.52 15.30
CA LYS A 53 0.67 15.57 16.23
C LYS A 53 -0.37 14.54 16.67
N VAL A 54 -0.41 13.41 15.98
CA VAL A 54 -1.28 12.29 16.36
C VAL A 54 -0.65 11.60 17.57
N LYS A 55 -1.31 11.71 18.73
CA LYS A 55 -0.87 11.08 19.96
C LYS A 55 -1.40 9.64 20.02
N GLY A 56 -0.48 8.68 19.97
CA GLY A 56 -0.79 7.26 20.07
C GLY A 56 -0.84 6.54 18.72
N LYS A 57 -0.88 5.21 18.79
CA LYS A 57 -0.93 4.32 17.63
C LYS A 57 -2.20 3.47 17.64
N SER A 58 -3.38 4.09 17.70
CA SER A 58 -4.66 3.40 17.48
C SER A 58 -5.36 3.93 16.23
N ALA A 59 -5.77 3.05 15.33
CA ALA A 59 -6.28 3.43 14.02
C ALA A 59 -7.67 2.86 13.76
N TYR A 60 -8.52 3.66 13.11
CA TYR A 60 -9.70 3.19 12.41
C TYR A 60 -9.36 3.12 10.91
N LEU A 61 -9.60 1.98 10.26
CA LEU A 61 -9.25 1.80 8.85
C LEU A 61 -10.43 2.10 7.94
N VAL A 62 -10.15 2.78 6.83
CA VAL A 62 -11.09 2.91 5.73
C VAL A 62 -10.39 2.72 4.39
N SER A 63 -10.92 1.81 3.57
CA SER A 63 -10.35 1.56 2.24
C SER A 63 -11.35 0.96 1.26
N GLY A 64 -11.23 1.34 -0.01
CA GLY A 64 -11.88 0.72 -1.17
C GLY A 64 -10.88 -0.12 -1.95
N LEU A 65 -10.52 -1.30 -1.41
CA LEU A 65 -9.49 -2.18 -1.98
C LEU A 65 -10.05 -3.56 -2.31
N GLY A 66 -9.56 -4.16 -3.41
CA GLY A 66 -9.82 -5.56 -3.73
C GLY A 66 -9.19 -6.58 -2.76
N ASN A 67 -8.20 -6.18 -1.95
CA ASN A 67 -7.60 -7.01 -0.90
C ASN A 67 -7.39 -6.22 0.40
N PRO A 68 -8.41 -6.11 1.27
CA PRO A 68 -8.33 -5.36 2.51
C PRO A 68 -7.38 -5.98 3.55
N ASN A 69 -7.17 -7.30 3.50
CA ASN A 69 -6.27 -8.01 4.42
C ASN A 69 -4.81 -7.57 4.28
N PHE A 70 -4.36 -7.27 3.06
CA PHE A 70 -3.01 -6.76 2.84
C PHE A 70 -2.83 -5.40 3.54
N PHE A 71 -3.78 -4.49 3.34
CA PHE A 71 -3.74 -3.16 3.96
C PHE A 71 -3.74 -3.25 5.49
N LYS A 72 -4.61 -4.09 6.05
CA LYS A 72 -4.65 -4.38 7.49
C LYS A 72 -3.26 -4.76 8.04
N LYS A 73 -2.60 -5.75 7.41
CA LYS A 73 -1.26 -6.21 7.80
C LYS A 73 -0.21 -5.10 7.67
N THR A 74 -0.29 -4.28 6.62
CA THR A 74 0.60 -3.11 6.48
C THR A 74 0.45 -2.15 7.65
N ILE A 75 -0.78 -1.88 8.10
CA ILE A 75 -1.03 -0.98 9.23
C ILE A 75 -0.54 -1.57 10.55
N GLU A 76 -0.75 -2.87 10.78
CA GLU A 76 -0.21 -3.56 11.95
C GLU A 76 1.33 -3.50 11.96
N HIS A 77 1.98 -3.66 10.80
CA HIS A 77 3.44 -3.55 10.66
C HIS A 77 3.97 -2.12 10.95
N LEU A 78 3.17 -1.08 10.68
CA LEU A 78 3.48 0.29 11.08
C LEU A 78 3.32 0.53 12.61
N GLY A 79 2.85 -0.48 13.34
CA GLY A 79 2.70 -0.51 14.80
C GLY A 79 1.37 0.05 15.30
N PHE A 80 0.35 0.17 14.45
CA PHE A 80 -0.97 0.63 14.87
C PHE A 80 -1.83 -0.52 15.41
N LYS A 81 -2.49 -0.28 16.54
CA LYS A 81 -3.58 -1.11 17.04
C LYS A 81 -4.87 -0.72 16.31
N ILE A 82 -5.43 -1.66 15.56
CA ILE A 82 -6.67 -1.44 14.81
C ILE A 82 -7.86 -1.49 15.77
N ARG A 83 -8.70 -0.44 15.75
CA ARG A 83 -9.89 -0.28 16.59
C ARG A 83 -11.20 -0.45 15.83
N GLY A 84 -11.15 -0.44 14.51
CA GLY A 84 -12.29 -0.66 13.63
C GLY A 84 -11.87 -0.57 12.17
N ILE A 85 -12.72 -1.11 11.30
CA ILE A 85 -12.49 -1.16 9.86
C ILE A 85 -13.83 -0.89 9.17
N THR A 86 -13.83 0.00 8.18
CA THR A 86 -14.90 0.10 7.18
C THR A 86 -14.30 -0.19 5.80
N GLU A 87 -14.81 -1.23 5.16
CA GLU A 87 -14.38 -1.65 3.83
C GLU A 87 -15.42 -1.25 2.79
N PHE A 88 -14.95 -0.67 1.70
CA PHE A 88 -15.76 -0.33 0.53
C PHE A 88 -15.35 -1.18 -0.65
N ARG A 89 -16.23 -1.29 -1.66
CA ARG A 89 -15.89 -1.94 -2.93
C ARG A 89 -14.73 -1.23 -3.61
N ASP A 90 -13.97 -1.94 -4.44
CA ASP A 90 -12.93 -1.29 -5.22
C ASP A 90 -13.56 -0.18 -6.10
N HIS A 91 -12.79 0.88 -6.30
CA HIS A 91 -13.21 2.09 -7.01
C HIS A 91 -14.42 2.82 -6.41
N TYR A 92 -14.84 2.55 -5.16
CA TYR A 92 -15.96 3.24 -4.52
C TYR A 92 -15.89 4.78 -4.61
N ASN A 93 -17.05 5.39 -4.82
CA ASN A 93 -17.24 6.84 -4.87
C ASN A 93 -17.79 7.31 -3.53
N TYR A 94 -16.89 7.80 -2.67
CA TYR A 94 -17.24 8.34 -1.36
C TYR A 94 -18.22 9.51 -1.46
N ARG A 95 -19.16 9.56 -0.52
CA ARG A 95 -20.17 10.62 -0.35
C ARG A 95 -19.98 11.33 0.99
N GLN A 96 -20.60 12.49 1.14
CA GLN A 96 -20.50 13.27 2.38
C GLN A 96 -20.98 12.46 3.61
N ASP A 97 -22.06 11.71 3.46
CA ASP A 97 -22.62 10.88 4.53
C ASP A 97 -21.66 9.77 4.98
N ASP A 98 -20.85 9.23 4.06
CA ASP A 98 -19.81 8.27 4.41
C ASP A 98 -18.77 8.91 5.32
N ILE A 99 -18.37 10.14 5.03
CA ILE A 99 -17.38 10.88 5.83
C ILE A 99 -17.93 11.16 7.23
N LEU A 100 -19.17 11.63 7.33
CA LEU A 100 -19.84 11.86 8.62
C LEU A 100 -19.92 10.57 9.44
N ARG A 101 -20.33 9.47 8.80
CA ARG A 101 -20.39 8.15 9.44
C ARG A 101 -19.01 7.68 9.91
N LEU A 102 -17.97 7.82 9.08
CA LEU A 102 -16.60 7.44 9.43
C LEU A 102 -16.07 8.25 10.62
N GLN A 103 -16.39 9.54 10.70
CA GLN A 103 -16.04 10.37 11.85
C GLN A 103 -16.66 9.85 13.15
N THR A 104 -17.94 9.52 13.12
CA THR A 104 -18.65 8.94 14.27
C THR A 104 -18.04 7.61 14.67
N LEU A 105 -17.86 6.67 13.73
CA LEU A 105 -17.31 5.34 14.01
C LEU A 105 -15.87 5.41 14.54
N ALA A 106 -15.03 6.29 13.98
CA ALA A 106 -13.67 6.47 14.46
C ALA A 106 -13.65 6.99 15.90
N LYS A 107 -14.51 7.96 16.22
CA LYS A 107 -14.66 8.52 17.57
C LYS A 107 -15.13 7.46 18.57
N GLU A 108 -16.19 6.74 18.23
CA GLU A 108 -16.78 5.68 19.09
C GLU A 108 -15.79 4.54 19.36
N SER A 109 -14.94 4.20 18.37
CA SER A 109 -13.92 3.16 18.52
C SER A 109 -12.73 3.56 19.42
N GLY A 110 -12.61 4.84 19.78
CA GLY A 110 -11.44 5.38 20.49
C GLY A 110 -10.16 5.35 19.65
N ALA A 111 -10.28 5.40 18.32
CA ALA A 111 -9.13 5.52 17.44
C ALA A 111 -8.52 6.93 17.53
N SER A 112 -7.20 7.00 17.61
CA SER A 112 -6.46 8.27 17.57
C SER A 112 -6.40 8.89 16.17
N ILE A 113 -6.64 8.08 15.13
CA ILE A 113 -6.60 8.52 13.73
C ILE A 113 -7.41 7.60 12.82
N VAL A 114 -7.90 8.14 11.71
CA VAL A 114 -8.41 7.36 10.58
C VAL A 114 -7.30 7.15 9.55
N LEU A 115 -7.00 5.88 9.22
CA LEU A 115 -6.02 5.53 8.20
C LEU A 115 -6.70 5.06 6.92
N THR A 116 -6.23 5.57 5.79
CA THR A 116 -6.71 5.21 4.46
C THR A 116 -5.55 5.08 3.47
N THR A 117 -5.83 4.58 2.27
CA THR A 117 -4.85 4.48 1.20
C THR A 117 -4.69 5.82 0.48
N GLU A 118 -3.56 6.06 -0.18
CA GLU A 118 -3.41 7.24 -1.05
C GLU A 118 -4.49 7.28 -2.15
N LYS A 119 -4.80 6.14 -2.76
CA LYS A 119 -5.81 6.02 -3.81
C LYS A 119 -7.19 6.52 -3.34
N ASP A 120 -7.62 6.08 -2.16
CA ASP A 120 -8.92 6.47 -1.59
C ASP A 120 -8.90 7.90 -1.07
N TRP A 121 -7.76 8.35 -0.50
CA TRP A 121 -7.60 9.73 -0.06
C TRP A 121 -7.82 10.75 -1.17
N LEU A 122 -7.40 10.46 -2.41
CA LEU A 122 -7.63 11.35 -3.56
C LEU A 122 -9.12 11.65 -3.81
N LYS A 123 -10.00 10.73 -3.41
CA LYS A 123 -11.47 10.90 -3.47
C LYS A 123 -11.99 11.56 -2.21
N ILE A 124 -11.61 11.05 -1.03
CA ILE A 124 -12.06 11.54 0.28
C ILE A 124 -11.72 13.02 0.48
N LYS A 125 -10.52 13.47 0.10
CA LYS A 125 -10.07 14.86 0.31
C LYS A 125 -10.98 15.90 -0.37
N LYS A 126 -11.68 15.52 -1.45
CA LYS A 126 -12.62 16.39 -2.17
C LYS A 126 -13.85 16.74 -1.32
N LEU A 127 -14.17 15.89 -0.35
CA LEU A 127 -15.30 16.02 0.58
C LEU A 127 -14.92 16.82 1.85
N LYS A 128 -13.70 17.36 1.91
CA LYS A 128 -13.20 18.24 2.99
C LYS A 128 -13.53 17.70 4.40
N PRO A 129 -13.02 16.50 4.74
CA PRO A 129 -13.28 15.93 6.07
C PRO A 129 -12.74 16.83 7.17
N GLN A 130 -13.49 16.91 8.27
CA GLN A 130 -13.13 17.73 9.46
C GLN A 130 -12.27 16.98 10.48
N ILE A 131 -11.73 15.82 10.10
CA ILE A 131 -10.84 15.01 10.95
C ILE A 131 -9.51 14.79 10.24
N ILE A 132 -8.48 14.49 11.02
CA ILE A 132 -7.16 14.17 10.48
C ILE A 132 -7.17 12.74 9.93
N PHE A 133 -6.69 12.60 8.70
CA PHE A 133 -6.43 11.31 8.07
C PHE A 133 -4.93 11.03 8.04
N GLY A 134 -4.58 9.78 8.32
CA GLY A 134 -3.30 9.23 7.93
C GLY A 134 -3.44 8.54 6.56
N ILE A 135 -2.54 8.90 5.66
CA ILE A 135 -2.56 8.50 4.26
C ILE A 135 -1.39 7.56 4.06
N VAL A 136 -1.72 6.31 3.76
CA VAL A 136 -0.74 5.24 3.63
C VAL A 136 -0.54 4.96 2.15
N ASP A 137 0.72 5.03 1.76
CA ASP A 137 1.21 4.80 0.42
C ASP A 137 2.27 3.70 0.48
N ILE A 138 2.47 2.99 -0.62
CA ILE A 138 3.47 1.92 -0.71
C ILE A 138 4.49 2.37 -1.75
N LYS A 139 5.66 2.78 -1.27
CA LYS A 139 6.76 3.14 -2.17
C LYS A 139 7.51 1.88 -2.58
N MET A 140 7.62 1.69 -3.89
CA MET A 140 8.51 0.71 -4.49
C MET A 140 9.84 1.37 -4.82
N LYS A 141 10.94 0.71 -4.42
CA LYS A 141 12.30 1.09 -4.79
C LYS A 141 12.96 -0.08 -5.50
N VAL A 142 13.45 0.18 -6.71
CA VAL A 142 14.31 -0.75 -7.44
C VAL A 142 15.70 -0.71 -6.81
N LEU A 143 16.27 -1.89 -6.54
CA LEU A 143 17.57 -2.01 -5.88
C LEU A 143 18.73 -1.78 -6.87
N ASP A 144 18.63 -2.36 -8.06
CA ASP A 144 19.58 -2.16 -9.15
C ASP A 144 18.96 -1.27 -10.23
N LYS A 145 19.20 0.05 -10.10
CA LYS A 145 18.65 1.03 -11.03
C LYS A 145 19.34 1.00 -12.39
N ASP A 146 20.65 0.73 -12.40
CA ASP A 146 21.45 0.75 -13.62
C ASP A 146 21.06 -0.43 -14.51
N LEU A 147 20.86 -1.61 -13.92
CA LEU A 147 20.30 -2.75 -14.64
C LEU A 147 18.91 -2.45 -15.19
N LEU A 148 18.03 -1.80 -14.43
CA LEU A 148 16.70 -1.44 -14.93
C LEU A 148 16.80 -0.48 -16.12
N LEU A 149 17.62 0.56 -16.04
CA LEU A 149 17.82 1.53 -17.12
C LEU A 149 18.33 0.85 -18.39
N ASN A 150 19.34 -0.01 -18.25
CA ASN A 150 19.89 -0.82 -19.35
C ASN A 150 18.84 -1.74 -20.01
N LEU A 151 17.83 -2.21 -19.28
CA LEU A 151 16.78 -3.08 -19.82
C LEU A 151 15.65 -2.33 -20.53
N ILE A 152 15.47 -1.05 -20.24
CA ILE A 152 14.41 -0.21 -20.81
C ILE A 152 14.95 0.81 -21.83
N ASP A 153 16.19 0.63 -22.26
CA ASP A 153 16.91 1.49 -23.22
C ASP A 153 16.85 3.00 -22.85
N LEU A 154 17.00 3.31 -21.55
CA LEU A 154 17.07 4.68 -21.00
C LEU A 154 18.41 4.96 -20.31
#